data_AF-A0A961VR22-F1
#
_entry.id   AF-A0A961VR22-F1
#
_cell.length_a   1.000
_cell.length_b   1.000
_cell.length_c   1.000
_cell.angle_alpha   90.00
_cell.angle_beta   90.00
_cell.angle_gamma   90.00
#
_symmetry.space_group_name_H-M   'P 1'
#
loop_
_entity.id
_entity.type
_entity.pdbx_description
1 polymer ?
#
loop_
_entity_poly.entity_id
_entity_poly.type
_entity_poly.pdbx_seq_one_letter_code
_entity_poly.pdbx_strand_id
1 'polypeptide(L)' 'MTDDEWLAHTTREAAKAIGRWLEGRGGLHQPIRSLTMRDLEAMAARANDRFVVLAAERIREQPEAATANHRWLMAG' A
#
# COMPACT_ATOMS: atom_id res chain seq x y z
N MET A 1 -12.12 -8.16 -10.22
CA MET A 1 -11.77 -7.93 -8.81
C MET A 1 -12.70 -6.86 -8.29
N THR A 2 -13.55 -7.20 -7.32
CA THR A 2 -14.44 -6.25 -6.64
C THR A 2 -13.63 -5.22 -5.85
N ASP A 3 -14.28 -4.16 -5.36
CA ASP A 3 -13.63 -3.15 -4.53
C ASP A 3 -13.12 -3.74 -3.21
N ASP A 4 -13.86 -4.68 -2.61
CA ASP A 4 -13.43 -5.37 -1.39
C ASP A 4 -12.22 -6.29 -1.62
N GLU A 5 -12.22 -7.03 -2.74
CA GLU A 5 -11.07 -7.86 -3.14
C GLU A 5 -9.83 -7.00 -3.42
N TRP A 6 -10.02 -5.82 -3.99
CA TRP A 6 -8.97 -4.84 -4.24
C TRP A 6 -8.38 -4.29 -2.95
N LEU A 7 -9.22 -3.88 -2.01
CA LEU A 7 -8.78 -3.39 -0.71
C LEU A 7 -8.00 -4.46 0.05
N ALA A 8 -8.48 -5.70 0.07
CA ALA A 8 -7.78 -6.82 0.69
C ALA A 8 -6.42 -7.10 0.02
N HIS A 9 -6.37 -7.07 -1.31
CA HIS A 9 -5.14 -7.27 -2.07
C HIS A 9 -4.11 -6.17 -1.78
N THR A 10 -4.50 -4.91 -1.94
CA THR A 10 -3.61 -3.75 -1.74
C THR A 10 -3.13 -3.63 -0.30
N THR A 11 -3.99 -3.90 0.69
CA THR A 11 -3.61 -3.97 2.11
C THR A 11 -2.53 -5.03 2.35
N ARG A 12 -2.69 -6.22 1.77
CA ARG A 12 -1.70 -7.29 1.90
C ARG A 12 -0.35 -6.92 1.28
N GLU A 13 -0.38 -6.27 0.12
CA GLU A 13 0.84 -5.83 -0.56
C GLU A 13 1.53 -4.68 0.16
N ALA A 14 0.78 -3.74 0.72
CA ALA A 14 1.30 -2.68 1.58
C ALA A 14 1.98 -3.26 2.83
N ALA A 15 1.35 -4.24 3.50
CA ALA A 15 1.94 -4.93 4.65
C ALA A 15 3.26 -5.62 4.29
N LYS A 16 3.34 -6.28 3.13
CA LYS A 16 4.60 -6.86 2.63
C LYS A 16 5.68 -5.80 2.37
N ALA A 17 5.30 -4.66 1.79
CA ALA A 17 6.23 -3.56 1.53
C ALA A 17 6.81 -2.97 2.83
N ILE A 18 5.95 -2.80 3.85
CA ILE A 18 6.35 -2.39 5.20
C ILE A 18 7.31 -3.43 5.81
N GLY A 19 6.98 -4.71 5.75
CA GLY A 19 7.82 -5.79 6.27
C GLY A 19 9.23 -5.80 5.68
N ARG A 20 9.35 -5.71 4.35
CA ARG A 20 10.64 -5.62 3.65
C ARG A 20 11.45 -4.40 4.06
N TRP A 21 10.79 -3.25 4.25
CA TRP A 21 11.47 -2.05 4.73
C TRP A 21 11.97 -2.22 6.16
N LEU A 22 11.19 -2.86 7.04
CA LEU A 22 11.62 -3.17 8.40
C LEU A 22 12.81 -4.13 8.41
N GLU A 23 12.81 -5.18 7.59
CA GLU A 23 13.93 -6.12 7.47
C GLU A 23 15.24 -5.40 7.11
N GLY A 24 15.20 -4.46 6.16
CA GLY A 24 16.35 -3.62 5.79
C GLY A 24 16.84 -2.69 6.92
N ARG A 25 16.02 -2.46 7.95
CA ARG A 25 16.37 -1.72 9.17
C ARG A 25 16.83 -2.61 10.34
N GLY A 26 16.89 -3.92 10.15
CA GLY A 26 17.16 -4.89 11.23
C GLY A 26 15.91 -5.44 11.91
N GLY A 27 14.72 -5.02 11.47
CA GLY A 27 13.43 -5.42 12.02
C GLY A 27 12.91 -4.48 13.10
N LEU A 28 11.83 -4.89 13.78
CA LEU A 28 11.27 -4.19 14.93
C LEU A 28 12.04 -4.60 16.19
N HIS A 29 13.20 -3.97 16.42
CA HIS A 29 13.95 -4.13 17.67
C HIS A 29 13.24 -3.52 18.89
N GLN A 30 12.21 -2.72 18.64
CA GLN A 30 11.43 -2.00 19.64
C GLN A 30 9.94 -2.05 19.30
N PRO A 31 9.03 -1.89 20.29
CA PRO A 31 7.60 -1.89 20.04
C PRO A 31 7.17 -0.81 19.04
N ILE A 32 6.15 -1.06 18.21
CA ILE A 32 5.63 -0.07 17.23
C ILE A 32 5.30 1.28 17.90
N ARG A 33 4.78 1.28 19.14
CA ARG A 33 4.48 2.50 19.90
C ARG A 33 5.70 3.40 20.20
N SER A 34 6.93 2.89 20.03
CA SER A 34 8.17 3.63 20.24
C SER A 34 8.74 4.25 18.97
N LEU A 35 8.09 4.03 17.81
CA LEU A 35 8.46 4.66 16.55
C LEU A 35 8.22 6.17 16.63
N THR A 36 9.19 6.95 16.12
CA THR A 36 9.03 8.40 15.97
C THR A 36 8.05 8.71 14.84
N MET A 37 7.55 9.95 14.76
CA MET A 37 6.72 10.36 13.62
C MET A 37 7.44 10.15 12.28
N ARG A 38 8.75 10.43 12.23
CA ARG A 38 9.58 10.17 11.06
C ARG A 38 9.63 8.69 10.67
N ASP A 39 9.68 7.78 11.64
CA ASP A 39 9.61 6.34 11.37
C ASP A 39 8.25 5.94 10.79
N LEU A 40 7.17 6.51 11.34
CA LEU A 40 5.80 6.26 10.89
C LEU A 40 5.57 6.80 9.47
N GLU A 41 6.06 8.01 9.16
CA GLU A 41 6.01 8.59 7.83
C GLU A 41 6.78 7.75 6.81
N ALA A 42 7.98 7.26 7.17
CA ALA A 42 8.75 6.39 6.31
C ALA A 42 8.01 5.06 6.03
N MET A 43 7.33 4.51 7.03
CA MET A 43 6.50 3.30 6.88
C MET A 43 5.28 3.56 5.98
N ALA A 44 4.59 4.69 6.18
CA ALA A 44 3.45 5.10 5.37
C ALA A 44 3.84 5.34 3.91
N ALA A 45 5.00 5.97 3.67
CA ALA A 45 5.53 6.16 2.32
C ALA A 45 5.71 4.83 1.58
N ARG A 46 6.20 3.77 2.24
CA ARG A 46 6.36 2.44 1.61
C ARG A 46 5.02 1.78 1.26
N ALA A 47 4.00 1.98 2.08
CA ALA A 47 2.65 1.52 1.79
C ALA A 47 2.05 2.26 0.59
N ASN A 48 2.16 3.59 0.58
CA ASN A 48 1.65 4.45 -0.49
C ASN A 48 2.34 4.17 -1.83
N ASP A 49 3.68 4.07 -1.84
CA ASP A 49 4.45 3.72 -3.03
C ASP A 49 3.94 2.40 -3.65
N ARG A 50 3.70 1.38 -2.81
CA ARG A 50 3.18 0.10 -3.29
C ARG A 50 1.75 0.21 -3.82
N PHE A 51 0.89 0.96 -3.14
CA PHE A 51 -0.47 1.21 -3.60
C PHE A 51 -0.50 1.89 -4.97
N VAL A 52 0.31 2.95 -5.16
CA VAL A 52 0.40 3.69 -6.43
C VAL A 52 0.82 2.78 -7.58
N VAL A 53 1.83 1.92 -7.37
CA VAL A 53 2.27 0.95 -8.39
C VAL A 53 1.15 -0.01 -8.74
N LEU A 54 0.47 -0.61 -7.75
CA LEU A 54 -0.63 -1.54 -8.00
C LEU A 54 -1.78 -0.87 -8.74
N ALA A 55 -2.16 0.35 -8.33
CA ALA A 55 -3.20 1.13 -8.99
C ALA A 55 -2.84 1.38 -10.46
N ALA A 56 -1.59 1.78 -10.74
CA ALA A 56 -1.11 1.97 -12.11
C ALA A 56 -1.12 0.68 -12.93
N GLU A 57 -0.70 -0.46 -12.34
CA GLU A 57 -0.76 -1.78 -12.97
C GLU A 57 -2.19 -2.15 -13.34
N ARG A 58 -3.15 -1.94 -12.42
CA ARG A 58 -4.58 -2.22 -12.65
C ARG A 58 -5.19 -1.33 -13.74
N ILE A 59 -4.85 -0.03 -13.78
CA ILE A 59 -5.29 0.88 -14.84
C ILE A 59 -4.78 0.40 -16.20
N ARG A 60 -3.50 0.01 -16.27
CA ARG A 60 -2.89 -0.50 -17.50
C ARG A 60 -3.57 -1.78 -18.00
N GLU A 61 -4.00 -2.65 -17.10
CA GLU A 61 -4.69 -3.91 -17.43
C GLU A 61 -6.16 -3.72 -17.80
N GLN A 62 -6.84 -2.70 -17.24
CA GLN A 62 -8.27 -2.44 -17.44
C GLN A 62 -8.54 -0.95 -17.67
N PRO A 63 -8.12 -0.38 -18.81
CA PRO A 63 -8.22 1.05 -19.07
C PRO A 63 -9.65 1.57 -19.10
N GLU A 64 -10.59 0.80 -19.66
CA GLU A 64 -12.03 1.15 -19.76
C GLU A 64 -12.72 1.23 -18.38
N ALA A 65 -12.30 0.39 -17.44
CA ALA A 65 -12.82 0.40 -16.07
C ALA A 65 -12.22 1.55 -15.23
N ALA A 66 -11.03 2.03 -15.62
CA ALA A 66 -10.37 3.16 -14.97
C ALA A 66 -11.03 4.51 -15.32
N THR A 67 -11.52 4.67 -16.55
CA THR A 67 -12.22 5.88 -17.01
C THR A 67 -13.68 5.94 -16.57
N ALA A 68 -14.33 4.80 -16.32
CA ALA A 68 -15.75 4.76 -16.00
C ALA A 68 -16.08 5.17 -14.55
N ASN A 69 -15.19 4.96 -13.57
CA ASN A 69 -15.49 5.29 -12.17
C ASN A 69 -14.22 5.35 -11.31
N HIS A 70 -13.62 6.52 -11.05
CA HIS A 70 -12.43 6.63 -10.20
C HIS A 70 -12.67 6.25 -8.71
N ARG A 71 -13.92 5.94 -8.34
CA ARG A 71 -14.30 5.59 -6.96
C ARG A 71 -13.56 4.37 -6.42
N TRP A 72 -13.17 3.41 -7.26
CA TRP A 72 -12.38 2.25 -6.84
C TRP A 72 -10.91 2.58 -6.50
N LEU A 73 -10.39 3.74 -6.96
CA LEU A 73 -9.06 4.24 -6.58
C LEU A 73 -9.05 4.86 -5.18
N MET A 74 -10.21 5.32 -4.70
CA MET A 74 -10.37 6.07 -3.45
C MET A 74 -11.17 5.30 -2.39
N ALA A 75 -11.44 4.01 -2.61
CA ALA A 75 -12.03 3.13 -1.60
C ALA A 75 -10.96 2.77 -0.55
N GLY A 76 -10.63 3.75 0.29
CA GLY A 76 -9.73 3.68 1.43
C GLY A 76 -10.16 4.67 2.49
#